data_AF-A0A4V1US47-F1
#
_entry.id   AF-A0A4V1US47-F1
#
_cell.length_a   1.000
_cell.length_b   1.000
_cell.length_c   1.000
_cell.angle_alpha   90.00
_cell.angle_beta   90.00
_cell.angle_gamma   90.00
#
_symmetry.space_group_name_H-M   'P 1'
#
loop_
_entity.id
_entity.type
_entity.pdbx_description
1 polymer ?
#
loop_
_entity_poly.entity_id
_entity_poly.type
_entity_poly.pdbx_seq_one_letter_code
_entity_poly.pdbx_strand_id
1 'polypeptide(L)'
;AAAALESGQLAGYAGDVWFPEPAPQDHPWRSMPHNGMTPHISGSSLSAQARYAAGTREILECWFQQKPLRPEYPIVADGQLAGAGAHSYNSGNATGGSEEAAKFKSIS
;
A
#
# COMPACT_ATOMS: atom_id res chain seq x y z
N ALA A 1 11.81 -0.37 14.14
CA ALA A 1 11.06 -1.52 14.73
C ALA A 1 12.02 -2.56 15.29
N ALA A 2 12.83 -3.25 14.47
CA ALA A 2 13.74 -4.33 14.91
C ALA A 2 14.57 -4.00 16.18
N ALA A 3 15.37 -2.93 16.16
CA ALA A 3 16.18 -2.54 17.33
C ALA A 3 15.37 -2.24 18.60
N ALA A 4 14.13 -1.74 18.46
CA ALA A 4 13.25 -1.47 19.59
C ALA A 4 12.62 -2.74 20.17
N LEU A 5 12.46 -3.79 19.35
CA LEU A 5 12.03 -5.11 19.81
C LEU A 5 13.18 -5.84 20.49
N GLU A 6 14.39 -5.74 19.93
CA GLU A 6 15.61 -6.32 20.50
C GLU A 6 15.95 -5.69 21.86
N SER A 7 15.80 -4.38 22.02
CA SER A 7 16.05 -3.69 23.28
C SER A 7 14.92 -3.83 24.32
N GLY A 8 13.77 -4.40 23.94
CA GLY A 8 12.59 -4.51 24.78
C GLY A 8 11.79 -3.20 24.95
N GLN A 9 12.15 -2.13 24.23
CA GLN A 9 11.36 -0.89 24.19
C GLN A 9 9.94 -1.13 23.63
N LEU A 10 9.81 -2.06 22.68
CA LEU A 10 8.55 -2.57 22.18
C LEU A 10 8.41 -4.04 22.58
N ALA A 11 7.25 -4.39 23.12
CA ALA A 11 6.91 -5.79 23.43
C ALA A 11 6.50 -6.59 22.17
N GLY A 12 6.12 -5.92 21.08
CA GLY A 12 5.75 -6.56 19.82
C GLY A 12 5.47 -5.55 18.70
N TYR A 13 5.52 -6.02 17.46
CA TYR A 13 5.21 -5.25 16.25
C TYR A 13 4.50 -6.13 15.23
N ALA A 14 3.37 -5.66 14.69
CA ALA A 14 2.58 -6.41 13.72
C ALA A 14 1.98 -5.46 12.67
N GLY A 15 1.75 -6.00 11.48
CA GLY A 15 1.24 -5.27 10.33
C GLY A 15 1.36 -6.12 9.06
N ASP A 16 0.85 -5.60 7.95
CA ASP A 16 0.89 -6.28 6.66
C ASP A 16 1.60 -5.49 5.56
N VAL A 17 1.94 -4.23 5.80
CA VAL A 17 2.62 -3.34 4.83
C VAL A 17 4.14 -3.38 4.97
N TRP A 18 4.82 -3.26 3.84
CA TRP A 18 6.28 -3.29 3.76
C TRP A 18 6.80 -2.17 2.88
N PHE A 19 8.10 -1.89 2.96
CA PHE A 19 8.77 -1.10 1.93
C PHE A 19 10.11 -1.75 1.57
N PRO A 20 10.39 -1.99 0.28
CA PRO A 20 9.45 -1.91 -0.86
C PRO A 20 8.53 -3.15 -0.91
N GLU A 21 7.62 -3.22 -1.90
CA GLU A 21 6.75 -4.38 -2.14
C GLU A 21 6.96 -4.96 -3.55
N PRO A 22 7.31 -6.26 -3.71
CA PRO A 22 7.52 -7.26 -2.65
C PRO A 22 8.77 -6.97 -1.81
N ALA A 23 8.67 -7.17 -0.49
CA ALA A 23 9.81 -7.02 0.41
C ALA A 23 10.89 -8.07 0.11
N PRO A 24 12.18 -7.71 0.00
CA PRO A 24 13.29 -8.65 -0.18
C PRO A 24 13.23 -9.84 0.80
N GLN A 25 13.78 -10.99 0.38
CA GLN A 25 13.73 -12.21 1.21
C GLN A 25 14.50 -12.07 2.53
N ASP A 26 15.51 -11.21 2.56
CA ASP A 26 16.35 -10.87 3.71
C ASP A 26 15.84 -9.63 4.48
N HIS A 27 14.64 -9.14 4.19
CA HIS A 27 14.09 -7.98 4.88
C HIS A 27 14.00 -8.23 6.40
N PRO A 28 14.56 -7.35 7.26
CA PRO A 28 14.79 -7.64 8.68
C PRO A 28 13.52 -7.93 9.48
N TRP A 29 12.38 -7.37 9.06
CA TRP A 29 11.10 -7.61 9.74
C TRP A 29 10.56 -9.03 9.56
N ARG A 30 11.10 -9.83 8.63
CA ARG A 30 10.73 -11.24 8.48
C ARG A 30 11.19 -12.09 9.66
N SER A 31 12.26 -11.69 10.35
CA SER A 31 12.90 -12.49 11.40
C SER A 31 13.15 -11.74 12.72
N MET A 32 12.76 -10.46 12.83
CA MET A 32 12.92 -9.71 14.09
C MET A 32 12.08 -10.35 15.23
N PRO A 33 12.52 -10.27 16.49
CA PRO A 33 11.81 -10.89 17.61
C PRO A 33 10.41 -10.30 17.82
N HIS A 34 9.49 -11.11 18.34
CA HIS A 34 8.12 -10.70 18.71
C HIS A 34 7.33 -9.97 17.59
N ASN A 35 7.55 -10.39 16.34
CA ASN A 35 6.81 -9.86 15.20
C ASN A 35 5.58 -10.71 14.84
N GLY A 36 4.53 -10.05 14.35
CA GLY A 36 3.31 -10.67 13.82
C GLY A 36 3.03 -10.20 12.39
N MET A 37 4.06 -10.15 11.54
CA MET A 37 3.93 -9.60 10.20
C MET A 37 3.29 -10.59 9.22
N THR A 38 2.45 -10.09 8.31
CA THR A 38 1.99 -10.83 7.13
C THR A 38 2.45 -10.13 5.86
N PRO A 39 2.41 -10.77 4.67
CA PRO A 39 2.43 -10.03 3.41
C PRO A 39 1.24 -9.05 3.35
N HIS A 40 1.26 -8.09 2.42
CA HIS A 40 0.21 -7.09 2.26
C HIS A 40 -1.09 -7.72 1.74
N ILE A 41 -1.95 -8.14 2.67
CA ILE A 41 -3.13 -8.97 2.37
C ILE A 41 -4.44 -8.39 2.92
N SER A 42 -4.42 -7.49 3.90
CA SER A 42 -5.64 -7.07 4.61
C SER A 42 -6.66 -6.43 3.67
N GLY A 43 -6.20 -5.57 2.76
CA GLY A 43 -7.02 -4.90 1.74
C GLY A 43 -7.43 -5.80 0.57
N SER A 44 -6.89 -7.01 0.45
CA SER A 44 -7.11 -7.93 -0.68
C SER A 44 -7.79 -9.26 -0.28
N SER A 45 -8.53 -9.26 0.83
CA SER A 45 -9.47 -10.36 1.13
C SER A 45 -10.51 -10.52 0.02
N LEU A 46 -11.00 -11.74 -0.24
CA LEU A 46 -11.97 -12.01 -1.32
C LEU A 46 -13.18 -11.07 -1.30
N SER A 47 -13.68 -10.76 -0.11
CA SER A 47 -14.78 -9.81 0.09
C SER A 47 -14.42 -8.38 -0.33
N ALA A 48 -13.19 -7.94 -0.07
CA ALA A 48 -12.70 -6.64 -0.51
C ALA A 48 -12.48 -6.60 -2.03
N GLN A 49 -11.98 -7.69 -2.62
CA GLN A 49 -11.79 -7.81 -4.08
C GLN A 49 -13.06 -7.54 -4.85
N ALA A 50 -14.19 -8.10 -4.41
CA ALA A 50 -15.48 -7.84 -5.04
C ALA A 50 -15.83 -6.34 -5.11
N ARG A 51 -15.53 -5.58 -4.06
CA ARG A 51 -15.84 -4.15 -3.98
C ARG A 51 -14.90 -3.29 -4.78
N TYR A 52 -13.57 -3.47 -4.62
CA TYR A 52 -12.64 -2.64 -5.35
C TYR A 52 -12.65 -2.97 -6.85
N ALA A 53 -12.92 -4.22 -7.25
CA ALA A 53 -13.09 -4.56 -8.67
C ALA A 53 -14.31 -3.86 -9.30
N ALA A 54 -15.44 -3.82 -8.57
CA ALA A 54 -16.61 -3.06 -9.01
C ALA A 54 -16.32 -1.55 -9.08
N GLY A 55 -15.62 -0.99 -8.09
CA GLY A 55 -15.22 0.42 -8.09
C GLY A 55 -14.25 0.77 -9.22
N THR A 56 -13.26 -0.09 -9.53
CA THR A 56 -12.38 0.07 -10.69
C THR A 56 -13.18 0.10 -11.99
N ARG A 57 -14.14 -0.83 -12.15
CA ARG A 57 -15.02 -0.85 -13.32
C ARG A 57 -15.87 0.43 -13.42
N GLU A 58 -16.45 0.89 -12.32
CA GLU A 58 -17.24 2.13 -12.29
C GLU A 58 -16.42 3.34 -12.75
N ILE A 59 -15.18 3.47 -12.25
CA ILE A 59 -14.26 4.56 -12.65
C ILE A 59 -14.00 4.50 -14.17
N LEU A 60 -13.76 3.31 -14.72
CA LEU A 60 -13.54 3.12 -16.16
C LEU A 60 -14.80 3.44 -16.98
N GLU A 61 -15.98 3.03 -16.53
CA GLU A 61 -17.24 3.37 -17.19
C GLU A 61 -17.48 4.88 -17.24
N CYS A 62 -17.23 5.59 -16.14
CA CYS A 62 -17.28 7.05 -16.12
C CYS A 62 -16.25 7.68 -17.06
N TRP A 63 -15.00 7.20 -17.02
CA TRP A 63 -13.93 7.70 -17.87
C TRP A 63 -14.25 7.57 -19.36
N PHE A 64 -14.62 6.37 -19.81
CA PHE A 64 -14.92 6.12 -21.22
C PHE A 64 -16.17 6.85 -21.72
N GLN A 65 -17.13 7.13 -20.83
CA GLN A 65 -18.34 7.88 -21.16
C GLN A 65 -18.20 9.40 -20.92
N GLN A 66 -17.00 9.88 -20.54
CA GLN A 66 -16.74 11.27 -20.19
C GLN A 66 -17.70 11.81 -19.11
N LYS A 67 -18.08 10.95 -18.16
CA LYS A 67 -18.89 11.30 -16.99
C LYS A 67 -17.98 11.67 -15.82
N PRO A 68 -18.42 12.57 -14.93
CA PRO A 68 -17.66 12.90 -13.73
C PRO A 68 -17.48 11.68 -12.83
N LEU A 69 -16.31 11.56 -12.21
CA LEU A 69 -16.05 10.61 -11.12
C LEU A 69 -16.75 11.08 -9.84
N ARG A 70 -17.02 10.15 -8.91
CA ARG A 70 -17.47 10.53 -7.56
C ARG A 70 -16.41 11.36 -6.86
N PRO A 71 -16.77 12.41 -6.10
CA PRO A 71 -15.81 13.33 -5.49
C PRO A 71 -14.85 12.67 -4.49
N GLU A 72 -15.21 11.52 -3.92
CA GLU A 72 -14.38 10.75 -2.99
C GLU A 72 -13.29 9.89 -3.67
N TYR A 73 -13.30 9.70 -4.98
CA TYR A 73 -12.33 8.84 -5.68
C TYR A 73 -11.06 9.55 -6.17
N PRO A 74 -11.10 10.79 -6.67
CA PRO A 74 -9.90 11.48 -7.13
C PRO A 74 -8.87 11.66 -6.01
N ILE A 75 -7.62 11.47 -6.39
CA ILE A 75 -6.44 11.87 -5.61
C ILE A 75 -5.76 13.08 -6.28
N VAL A 76 -5.60 13.02 -7.61
CA VAL A 76 -5.08 14.10 -8.45
C VAL A 76 -6.00 14.27 -9.65
N ALA A 77 -6.35 15.52 -9.98
CA ALA A 77 -7.05 15.89 -11.21
C ALA A 77 -6.55 17.25 -11.68
N ASP A 78 -6.50 17.48 -12.99
CA ASP A 78 -6.13 18.77 -13.60
C ASP A 78 -4.82 19.38 -13.05
N GLY A 79 -3.83 18.53 -12.80
CA GLY A 79 -2.50 18.94 -12.36
C GLY A 79 -2.36 19.27 -10.87
N GLN A 80 -3.38 19.00 -10.05
CA GLN A 80 -3.37 19.29 -8.61
C GLN A 80 -4.09 18.21 -7.79
N LEU A 81 -3.89 18.24 -6.48
CA LEU A 81 -4.65 17.39 -5.56
C LEU A 81 -6.15 17.72 -5.67
N ALA A 82 -6.99 16.68 -5.69
CA ALA A 82 -8.43 16.80 -5.85
C ALA A 82 -9.15 15.76 -5.00
N GLY A 83 -10.45 15.95 -4.74
CA GLY A 83 -11.27 14.98 -4.01
C GLY A 83 -10.65 14.59 -2.66
N ALA A 84 -10.60 13.28 -2.38
CA ALA A 84 -9.94 12.75 -1.20
C ALA A 84 -8.44 13.11 -1.12
N GLY A 85 -7.77 13.27 -2.27
CA GLY A 85 -6.37 13.67 -2.35
C GLY A 85 -6.06 15.00 -1.65
N ALA A 86 -6.88 16.02 -1.91
CA ALA A 86 -6.71 17.36 -1.35
C ALA A 86 -6.91 17.41 0.17
N HIS A 87 -7.68 16.45 0.72
CA HIS A 87 -7.94 16.37 2.15
C HIS A 87 -6.92 15.52 2.91
N SER A 88 -6.24 14.59 2.25
CA SER A 88 -5.46 13.54 2.93
C SER A 88 -3.96 13.56 2.63
N TYR A 89 -3.50 14.26 1.58
CA TYR A 89 -2.10 14.21 1.14
C TYR A 89 -1.48 15.59 0.99
N ASN A 90 -0.15 15.61 1.09
CA ASN A 90 0.67 16.74 0.66
C ASN A 90 1.34 16.40 -0.67
N SER A 91 1.62 17.41 -1.49
CA SER A 91 2.44 17.24 -2.69
C SER A 91 3.85 16.76 -2.34
N GLY A 92 4.37 15.79 -3.08
CA GLY A 92 5.70 15.23 -2.85
C GLY A 92 5.90 13.88 -3.56
N ASN A 93 7.04 13.24 -3.32
CA ASN A 93 7.35 11.91 -3.85
C ASN A 93 7.78 10.97 -2.71
N ALA A 94 7.10 9.83 -2.59
CA ALA A 94 7.37 8.78 -1.61
C ALA A 94 7.91 7.47 -2.24
N THR A 95 8.30 7.47 -3.52
CA THR A 95 8.68 6.25 -4.26
C THR A 95 10.19 5.99 -4.33
N GLY A 96 11.03 6.85 -3.73
CA GLY A 96 12.48 6.64 -3.71
C GLY A 96 12.86 5.37 -2.94
N GLY A 97 13.67 4.49 -3.52
CA GLY A 97 14.03 3.19 -2.95
C GLY A 97 13.12 2.02 -3.36
N SER A 98 12.05 2.29 -4.12
CA SER A 98 11.11 1.26 -4.59
C SER A 98 11.76 0.22 -5.50
N GLU A 99 12.84 0.59 -6.19
CA GLU A 99 13.64 -0.29 -7.05
C GLU A 99 14.22 -1.51 -6.31
N GLU A 100 14.35 -1.44 -4.98
CA GLU A 100 14.83 -2.58 -4.19
C GLU A 100 13.85 -3.77 -4.20
N ALA A 101 12.59 -3.57 -4.60
CA ALA A 101 11.61 -4.66 -4.79
C ALA A 101 12.12 -5.71 -5.78
N ALA A 102 12.93 -5.31 -6.77
CA ALA A 102 13.51 -6.21 -7.75
C ALA A 102 14.49 -7.24 -7.15
N LYS A 103 14.96 -7.05 -5.90
CA LYS A 103 15.79 -8.03 -5.19
C LYS A 103 14.99 -9.27 -4.78
N PHE A 104 13.66 -9.19 -4.69
CA PHE A 104 12.82 -10.35 -4.39
C PHE A 104 12.90 -11.39 -5.52
N LYS A 105 13.12 -12.66 -5.15
CA LYS A 105 13.12 -13.79 -6.09
C LYS A 105 11.98 -14.72 -5.74
N SER A 106 11.11 -15.03 -6.71
CA SER A 106 10.13 -16.10 -6.55
C SER A 106 10.86 -17.44 -6.55
N ILE A 107 10.43 -18.36 -5.70
CA ILE A 107 10.87 -19.75 -5.79
C ILE A 107 10.14 -20.36 -6.99
N SER A 108 10.90 -20.69 -8.04
CA SER A 108 10.44 -21.41 -9.23
C SER A 108 10.31 -22.90 -8.96
#